data_AF-J8XYL9-F1
#
_entry.id   AF-J8XYL9-F1
#
_cell.length_a   1.000
_cell.length_b   1.000
_cell.length_c   1.000
_cell.angle_alpha   90.00
_cell.angle_beta   90.00
_cell.angle_gamma   90.00
#
_symmetry.space_group_name_H-M   'P 1'
#
loop_
_entity.id
_entity.type
_entity.pdbx_description
1 polymer ?
#
loop_
_entity_poly.entity_id
_entity_poly.type
_entity_poly.pdbx_seq_one_letter_code
_entity_poly.pdbx_strand_id
1 'polypeptide(L)' 'MSSIQIDGSGQKYVEIETVANKESLRISFIEDGFTKEPCLRINIRPHGMRLRQGPEFSLNKLPEIQAALTELLLDLQDEN' A
#
# COMPACT_ATOMS: atom_id res chain seq x y z
N MET A 1 -8.35 -0.67 -13.29
CA MET A 1 -8.39 0.53 -12.43
C MET A 1 -8.64 0.07 -11.01
N SER A 2 -7.76 0.36 -10.06
CA SER A 2 -8.01 0.01 -8.66
C SER A 2 -8.95 1.03 -8.03
N SER A 3 -10.18 0.64 -7.74
CA SER A 3 -11.11 1.44 -6.96
C SER A 3 -10.73 1.41 -5.48
N ILE A 4 -11.02 2.50 -4.76
CA ILE A 4 -10.98 2.50 -3.30
C ILE A 4 -12.10 1.58 -2.81
N GLN A 5 -11.76 0.68 -1.90
CA GLN A 5 -12.64 -0.31 -1.29
C GLN A 5 -12.73 -0.06 0.22
N ILE A 6 -13.74 -0.65 0.87
CA ILE A 6 -13.96 -0.58 2.31
C ILE A 6 -14.09 -2.01 2.83
N ASP A 7 -13.33 -2.39 3.85
CA ASP A 7 -13.43 -3.73 4.44
C ASP A 7 -14.52 -3.82 5.52
N GLY A 8 -14.70 -5.03 6.08
CA GLY A 8 -15.72 -5.28 7.12
C GLY A 8 -15.53 -4.50 8.42
N SER A 9 -14.39 -3.86 8.62
CA SER A 9 -14.13 -2.95 9.76
C SER A 9 -14.35 -1.47 9.44
N GLY A 10 -14.76 -1.15 8.20
CA GLY A 10 -14.89 0.24 7.73
C GLY A 10 -13.58 0.84 7.20
N GLN A 11 -12.50 0.06 7.14
CA GLN A 11 -11.19 0.54 6.72
C GLN A 11 -11.12 0.71 5.20
N LYS A 12 -10.72 1.91 4.74
CA LYS A 12 -10.49 2.19 3.32
C LYS A 12 -9.19 1.57 2.84
N TYR A 13 -9.20 0.97 1.66
CA TYR A 13 -7.99 0.41 1.06
C TYR A 13 -8.04 0.41 -0.46
N VAL A 14 -6.87 0.28 -1.07
CA VAL A 14 -6.68 -0.04 -2.48
C VAL A 14 -5.96 -1.40 -2.55
N GLU A 15 -6.32 -2.24 -3.51
CA GLU A 15 -5.65 -3.51 -3.74
C GLU A 15 -5.26 -3.64 -5.21
N ILE A 16 -4.03 -4.07 -5.44
CA ILE A 16 -3.40 -4.21 -6.76
C ILE A 16 -2.87 -5.63 -6.85
N GLU A 17 -3.36 -6.41 -7.81
CA GLU A 17 -2.81 -7.75 -8.05
C GLU A 17 -1.36 -7.63 -8.55
N THR A 18 -0.42 -8.22 -7.81
CA THR A 18 1.02 -8.22 -8.15
C THR A 18 1.41 -9.49 -8.89
N VAL A 19 0.78 -10.61 -8.55
CA VAL A 19 0.97 -11.90 -9.21
C VAL A 19 -0.39 -12.57 -9.39
N ALA A 20 -0.75 -12.83 -10.65
CA ALA A 20 -2.06 -13.38 -11.03
C ALA A 20 -2.48 -14.58 -10.17
N ASN A 21 -3.65 -14.47 -9.53
CA ASN A 21 -4.27 -15.50 -8.67
C ASN A 21 -3.40 -15.98 -7.49
N LYS A 22 -2.36 -15.23 -7.12
CA LYS A 22 -1.43 -15.62 -6.05
C LYS A 22 -1.32 -14.55 -4.99
N GLU A 23 -1.14 -13.30 -5.40
CA GLU A 23 -0.78 -12.23 -4.48
C GLU A 23 -1.27 -10.87 -4.97
N SER A 24 -1.72 -10.07 -4.00
CA SER A 24 -1.98 -8.64 -4.19
C SER A 24 -1.15 -7.80 -3.21
N LEU A 25 -0.80 -6.59 -3.62
CA LEU A 25 -0.41 -5.51 -2.73
C LEU A 25 -1.66 -4.79 -2.25
N ARG A 26 -1.87 -4.70 -0.94
CA ARG A 26 -2.94 -3.91 -0.33
C ARG A 26 -2.37 -2.70 0.36
N ILE A 27 -2.93 -1.53 0.08
CA ILE A 27 -2.60 -0.26 0.72
C ILE A 27 -3.83 0.20 1.49
N SER A 28 -3.77 0.15 2.81
CA SER A 28 -4.88 0.52 3.70
C SER A 28 -4.64 1.86 4.37
N PHE A 29 -5.68 2.67 4.51
CA PHE A 29 -5.68 3.86 5.37
C PHE A 29 -6.02 3.46 6.80
N ILE A 30 -5.15 3.82 7.75
CA ILE A 30 -5.32 3.54 9.17
C ILE A 30 -5.45 4.87 9.90
N GLU A 31 -6.51 5.06 10.69
CA GLU A 31 -6.70 6.30 11.46
C GLU A 31 -5.84 6.32 12.74
N ASP A 32 -5.71 5.18 13.41
CA ASP A 32 -4.94 5.02 14.64
C ASP A 32 -4.07 3.75 14.57
N GLY A 33 -2.92 3.88 13.92
CA GLY A 33 -1.94 2.82 13.71
C GLY A 33 -0.83 2.78 14.76
N PHE A 34 0.20 1.97 14.52
CA PHE A 34 1.44 1.98 15.29
C PHE A 34 2.08 3.38 15.36
N THR A 35 1.94 4.17 14.30
CA THR A 35 2.42 5.55 14.23
C THR A 35 1.72 6.51 15.20
N LYS A 36 0.61 6.10 15.84
CA LYS A 36 -0.26 6.94 16.69
C LYS A 36 -0.82 8.19 16.00
N GLU A 37 -0.80 8.17 14.67
CA GLU A 37 -1.32 9.19 13.78
C GLU A 37 -1.83 8.51 12.51
N PRO A 38 -2.72 9.14 11.74
CA PRO A 38 -3.17 8.58 10.47
C PRO A 38 -2.00 8.19 9.56
N CYS A 39 -2.08 7.00 8.98
CA CYS A 39 -1.00 6.43 8.18
C CYS A 39 -1.54 5.53 7.05
N LEU A 40 -0.67 5.20 6.11
CA LEU A 40 -0.92 4.10 5.16
C LEU A 40 -0.15 2.87 5.59
N ARG A 41 -0.85 1.75 5.69
CA ARG A 41 -0.24 0.43 5.84
C ARG A 41 -0.14 -0.24 4.48
N ILE A 42 1.04 -0.73 4.15
CA ILE A 42 1.28 -1.49 2.91
C ILE A 42 1.48 -2.95 3.28
N ASN A 43 0.66 -3.83 2.72
CA ASN A 43 0.64 -5.25 3.03
C ASN A 43 0.74 -6.07 1.76
N ILE A 44 1.52 -7.15 1.84
CA ILE A 44 1.41 -8.24 0.87
C ILE A 44 0.25 -9.15 1.32
N ARG A 45 -0.70 -9.40 0.42
CA ARG A 45 -1.85 -10.27 0.61
C ARG A 45 -1.75 -11.50 -0.29
N PRO A 46 -1.22 -12.63 0.22
CA PRO A 46 -1.35 -13.90 -0.46
C PRO A 46 -2.82 -14.32 -0.50
N HIS A 47 -3.31 -14.71 -1.67
CA HIS A 47 -4.71 -15.12 -1.85
C HIS A 47 -4.99 -16.42 -1.08
N GLY A 48 -6.17 -16.52 -0.46
CA GLY A 48 -6.56 -17.68 0.36
C GLY A 48 -5.90 -17.75 1.74
N MET A 49 -4.99 -16.81 2.07
CA MET A 49 -4.35 -16.74 3.39
C MET A 49 -4.84 -15.53 4.19
N ARG A 50 -4.55 -15.53 5.49
CA ARG A 50 -4.75 -14.35 6.34
C ARG A 50 -3.79 -13.24 5.92
N LEU A 51 -4.29 -12.01 5.96
CA LEU A 51 -3.50 -10.81 5.71
C LEU A 51 -2.35 -10.73 6.73
N ARG A 52 -1.12 -10.56 6.25
CA ARG A 52 0.05 -10.36 7.10
C ARG A 52 0.16 -8.89 7.48
N GLN A 53 0.62 -8.61 8.71
CA GLN A 53 1.03 -7.27 9.13
C GLN A 53 2.10 -6.74 8.17
N GLY A 54 2.12 -5.43 7.97
CA GLY A 54 2.97 -4.76 6.99
C GLY A 54 3.35 -3.38 7.51
N PRO A 55 4.37 -2.75 6.91
CA PRO A 55 4.87 -1.46 7.38
C PRO A 55 3.79 -0.38 7.30
N GLU A 56 3.85 0.55 8.24
CA GLU A 56 3.02 1.74 8.30
C GLU A 56 3.86 2.98 8.02
N PHE A 57 3.30 3.87 7.20
CA PHE A 57 3.94 5.10 6.78
C PHE A 57 3.04 6.29 7.11
N SER A 58 3.54 7.19 7.95
CA SER A 58 2.86 8.45 8.29
C SER A 58 2.42 9.20 7.05
N LEU A 59 1.21 9.77 7.06
CA LEU A 59 0.75 10.63 5.97
C LEU A 59 1.71 11.80 5.70
N ASN A 60 2.41 12.29 6.73
CA ASN A 60 3.37 13.39 6.62
C ASN A 60 4.60 13.02 5.76
N LYS A 61 4.92 11.72 5.64
CA LYS A 61 6.06 11.22 4.86
C LYS A 61 5.69 10.66 3.50
N LEU A 62 4.41 10.42 3.23
CA LEU A 62 3.96 9.85 1.96
C LEU A 62 4.31 10.70 0.73
N PRO A 63 4.21 12.05 0.74
CA PRO A 63 4.60 12.84 -0.42
C PRO A 63 6.08 12.65 -0.80
N GLU A 64 6.96 12.57 0.20
CA GLU A 64 8.40 12.32 0.03
C GLU A 64 8.65 10.91 -0.51
N ILE A 65 7.99 9.90 0.07
CA ILE A 65 8.07 8.50 -0.39
C ILE A 65 7.60 8.36 -1.84
N GLN A 66 6.47 8.99 -2.19
CA GLN A 66 5.93 8.95 -3.55
C GLN A 66 6.87 9.63 -4.55
N ALA A 67 7.47 10.75 -4.17
CA ALA A 67 8.44 11.45 -5.01
C ALA A 67 9.68 10.57 -5.27
N ALA A 68 10.27 10.01 -4.22
CA ALA A 68 11.43 9.12 -4.35
C ALA A 68 11.13 7.85 -5.18
N LEU A 69 9.93 7.27 -5.01
CA LEU A 69 9.49 6.13 -5.84
C LEU A 69 9.35 6.53 -7.32
N THR A 70 8.77 7.70 -7.60
CA THR A 70 8.61 8.20 -8.96
C THR A 70 9.96 8.49 -9.61
N GLU A 71 10.86 9.15 -8.89
CA GLU A 71 12.21 9.47 -9.35
C GLU A 71 12.99 8.20 -9.72
N LEU A 72 12.99 7.20 -8.83
CA LEU A 72 13.64 5.91 -9.08
C LEU A 72 13.05 5.21 -10.31
N LEU A 73 11.72 5.25 -10.50
CA LEU A 73 11.07 4.62 -11.65
C LEU A 73 11.44 5.29 -12.98
N LEU A 74 11.59 6.62 -13.00
CA LEU A 74 12.00 7.35 -14.19
C LEU A 74 13.46 7.05 -14.55
N ASP A 75 14.35 7.04 -13.56
CA ASP A 75 15.76 6.72 -13.75
C ASP A 75 15.96 5.32 -14.35
N LEU A 76 15.25 4.31 -13.83
CA LEU A 76 15.29 2.94 -14.35
C LEU A 76 14.68 2.78 -15.76
N GLN A 77 13.81 3.70 -16.19
CA GLN A 77 13.26 3.68 -17.55
C GLN A 77 14.24 4.26 -18.57
N ASP A 78 15.03 5.26 -18.17
CA ASP A 78 16.05 5.88 -19.02
C ASP A 78 17.29 4.98 -19.21
N GLU A 79 17.52 4.02 -18.31
CA GLU A 79 18.58 3.00 -18.44
C GLU A 79 18.22 1.80 -19.36
N ASN A 80 16.98 1.71 -19.86
CA ASN A 80 16.49 0.65 -20.76
C ASN A 80 16.15 1.15 -22.17
#